data_AF-A0AAV7S093-F1
#
_entry.id   AF-A0AAV7S093-F1
#
_cell.length_a   1.000
_cell.length_b   1.000
_cell.length_c   1.000
_cell.angle_alpha   90.00
_cell.angle_beta   90.00
_cell.angle_gamma   90.00
#
_symmetry.space_group_name_H-M   'P 1'
#
loop_
_entity.id
_entity.type
_entity.pdbx_description
1 polymer ?
#
loop_
_entity_poly.entity_id
_entity_poly.type
_entity_poly.pdbx_seq_one_letter_code
_entity_poly.pdbx_strand_id
1 'polypeptide(L)' 'EFIVQTDASEHGIGAVLAQLNEEGRDQPVVFISRRLLPREQRWSAIEREAFAV' A
#
# COMPACT_ATOMS: atom_id res chain seq x y z
N GLU A 1 13.55 -12.50 -0.93
CA GLU A 1 12.75 -11.66 -1.84
C GLU A 1 11.95 -10.66 -1.01
N PHE A 2 11.80 -9.42 -1.47
CA PHE A 2 10.94 -8.42 -0.82
C PHE A 2 9.69 -8.22 -1.67
N ILE A 3 8.54 -8.24 -1.02
CA ILE A 3 7.23 -8.10 -1.64
C ILE A 3 6.59 -6.85 -1.06
N VAL A 4 6.13 -5.95 -1.92
CA VAL A 4 5.39 -4.75 -1.50
C VAL A 4 3.98 -4.87 -2.07
N GLN A 5 2.99 -4.87 -1.19
CA GLN A 5 1.58 -4.82 -1.55
C GLN A 5 1.06 -3.45 -1.20
N THR A 6 0.38 -2.79 -2.13
CA THR A 6 -0.16 -1.43 -1.97
C THR A 6 -1.65 -1.41 -2.30
N ASP A 7 -2.40 -0.52 -1.67
CA ASP A 7 -3.81 -0.30 -1.95
C ASP A 7 -4.22 1.15 -1.64
N ALA A 8 -5.21 1.67 -2.36
CA ALA A 8 -5.71 3.02 -2.17
C ALA A 8 -7.23 3.07 -1.93
N SER A 9 -7.62 3.65 -0.80
CA SER A 9 -9.01 3.97 -0.49
C SER A 9 -9.36 5.42 -0.86
N GLU A 10 -10.61 5.83 -0.65
CA GLU A 10 -11.02 7.24 -0.79
C GLU A 10 -10.34 8.17 0.22
N HIS A 11 -9.85 7.65 1.34
CA HIS A 11 -9.39 8.46 2.48
C HIS A 11 -7.88 8.37 2.73
N GLY A 12 -7.22 7.34 2.21
CA GLY A 12 -5.86 6.98 2.58
C GLY A 12 -5.30 5.89 1.69
N ILE A 13 -3.98 5.76 1.71
CA ILE A 13 -3.24 4.67 1.07
C ILE A 13 -2.60 3.79 2.14
N GLY A 14 -2.45 2.50 1.82
CA GLY A 14 -1.82 1.51 2.69
C GLY A 14 -0.80 0.69 1.91
N ALA A 15 0.21 0.20 2.62
CA ALA A 15 1.16 -0.76 2.08
C ALA A 15 1.62 -1.78 3.13
N VAL A 16 1.94 -2.98 2.67
CA VAL A 16 2.59 -4.04 3.45
C VAL A 16 3.90 -4.38 2.76
N LEU A 17 5.02 -4.23 3.48
CA LEU A 17 6.28 -4.82 3.09
C LEU A 17 6.37 -6.21 3.74
N ALA A 18 6.57 -7.23 2.93
CA ALA A 18 6.72 -8.61 3.35
C ALA A 18 7.99 -9.25 2.75
N GLN A 19 8.39 -10.37 3.33
CA GLN A 19 9.42 -11.25 2.79
C GLN A 19 8.93 -12.70 2.83
N LEU A 20 9.39 -13.53 1.90
CA LEU A 20 9.12 -14.97 1.97
C LEU A 20 9.89 -15.59 3.15
N ASN A 21 9.18 -16.33 4.00
CA ASN A 21 9.77 -17.11 5.09
C ASN A 21 10.29 -18.49 4.60
N GLU A 22 10.84 -19.28 5.52
CA GLU A 22 11.36 -20.62 5.24
C GLU A 22 10.30 -21.61 4.72
N GLU A 23 9.02 -21.34 4.98
CA GLU A 23 7.88 -22.12 4.48
C GLU A 23 7.37 -21.63 3.12
N GLY A 24 8.02 -20.62 2.52
CA GLY A 24 7.60 -20.00 1.27
C GLY A 24 6.32 -19.17 1.38
N ARG A 25 6.01 -18.61 2.56
CA ARG A 25 4.85 -17.75 2.82
C ARG A 25 5.28 -16.31 3.04
N ASP A 26 4.41 -15.37 2.65
CA ASP A 26 4.60 -13.95 2.90
C ASP A 26 4.56 -13.68 4.41
N GLN A 27 5.69 -13.24 4.97
CA GLN A 27 5.82 -12.78 6.34
C GLN A 27 5.91 -11.25 6.35
N PRO A 28 4.90 -10.55 6.91
CA PRO A 28 4.93 -9.10 7.02
C PRO A 28 6.12 -8.61 7.84
N VAL A 29 6.83 -7.62 7.31
CA VAL A 29 7.93 -6.91 7.96
C VAL A 29 7.44 -5.59 8.54
N VAL A 30 6.67 -4.82 7.76
CA VAL A 30 6.10 -3.55 8.21
C VAL A 30 4.78 -3.23 7.51
N PHE A 31 3.89 -2.57 8.26
CA PHE A 31 2.64 -1.98 7.76
C PHE A 31 2.80 -0.47 7.69
N ILE A 32 2.48 0.11 6.54
CA ILE A 32 2.60 1.54 6.25
C ILE A 32 1.21 2.06 5.89
N SER A 33 0.86 3.24 6.40
CA SER A 33 -0.36 3.92 5.98
C SER A 33 -0.17 5.42 5.99
N ARG A 34 -0.87 6.11 5.09
CA ARG A 34 -0.87 7.56 5.01
C ARG A 34 -2.26 8.07 4.65
N ARG A 35 -2.74 9.06 5.38
CA ARG A 35 -3.99 9.75 5.05
C ARG A 35 -3.79 10.61 3.81
N LEU A 36 -4.74 10.54 2.87
CA LEU A 36 -4.76 11.41 1.70
C LEU A 36 -5.13 12.83 2.12
N LEU A 37 -4.43 13.81 1.55
CA LEU A 37 -4.81 15.21 1.73
C LEU A 37 -6.15 15.48 1.02
N PRO A 38 -6.93 16.52 1.42
CA PRO A 38 -8.23 16.81 0.80
C PRO A 38 -8.19 16.96 -0.73
N ARG A 39 -7.06 17.43 -1.29
CA ARG A 39 -6.85 17.52 -2.74
C ARG A 39 -6.62 16.14 -3.39
N GLU A 40 -6.01 15.22 -2.67
CA GLU A 40 -5.63 13.88 -3.15
C GLU A 40 -6.82 12.91 -3.13
N GLN A 41 -7.76 13.10 -2.21
CA GLN A 41 -9.01 12.34 -2.15
C GLN A 41 -9.91 12.56 -3.39
N ARG A 42 -9.72 13.69 -4.10
CA ARG A 42 -10.48 14.04 -5.30
C ARG A 42 -9.92 13.41 -6.58
N TRP A 43 -8.75 12.79 -6.50
CA TRP A 43 -8.19 12.04 -7.62
C TRP A 43 -9.07 10.83 -7.96
N SER A 44 -9.07 10.47 -9.24
CA SER A 44 -9.70 9.24 -9.71
C SER A 44 -9.11 8.02 -8.99
N ALA A 45 -9.83 6.90 -8.98
CA ALA A 45 -9.33 5.68 -8.36
C ALA A 45 -7.95 5.29 -8.93
N ILE A 46 -7.79 5.36 -10.25
CA ILE A 46 -6.53 5.03 -10.94
C ILE A 46 -5.36 5.91 -10.46
N GLU A 47 -5.60 7.22 -10.31
CA GLU A 47 -4.56 8.15 -9.82
C GLU A 47 -4.18 7.88 -8.35
N ARG A 48 -5.16 7.49 -7.51
CA ARG A 48 -4.89 7.13 -6.11
C ARG A 48 -4.11 5.83 -6.00
N GLU A 49 -4.47 4.81 -6.78
CA GLU A 49 -3.72 3.55 -6.86
C GLU A 49 -2.29 3.78 -7.36
N ALA A 50 -2.11 4.59 -8.41
CA ALA A 50 -0.79 4.92 -8.93
C ALA A 50 0.06 5.70 -7.91
N PHE A 51 -0.56 6.52 -7.06
CA PHE A 51 0.13 7.24 -6.00
C PHE A 51 0.50 6.34 -4.80
N ALA A 52 -0.15 5.19 -4.63
CA ALA A 52 0.10 4.29 -3.51
C ALA A 52 1.39 3.46 -3.66
N VAL A 53 1.99 3.43 -4.86
CA VAL A 53 3.23 2.73 -5.22
C VAL A 53 4.45 3.64 -5.06
#